data_AF-A0A368KUH2-F1
#
_entry.id   AF-A0A368KUH2-F1
#
_cell.length_a   1.000
_cell.length_b   1.000
_cell.length_c   1.000
_cell.angle_alpha   90.00
_cell.angle_beta   90.00
_cell.angle_gamma   90.00
#
_symmetry.space_group_name_H-M   'P 1'
#
loop_
_entity.id
_entity.type
_entity.pdbx_description
1 polymer ?
#
loop_
_entity_poly.entity_id
_entity_poly.type
_entity_poly.pdbx_seq_one_letter_code
_entity_poly.pdbx_strand_id
1 'polypeptide(L)'
;METAEQLRQHASELLEILEKGEPFSPDDLTELVAQVELFCDHFPPGEEIPRAVSRLLTELVPALDEASQHYNSADANRIQETAASLFVVMLEKL
;
A
#
# COMPACT_ATOMS: atom_id res chain seq x y z
N MET A 1 -5.57 17.89 5.04
CA MET A 1 -4.11 17.89 4.87
C MET A 1 -3.41 16.87 5.78
N GLU A 2 -3.93 16.56 6.98
CA GLU A 2 -3.36 15.51 7.86
C GLU A 2 -3.36 14.08 7.26
N THR A 3 -4.37 13.70 6.48
CA THR A 3 -4.53 12.32 5.98
C THR A 3 -3.45 11.89 4.98
N ALA A 4 -3.02 12.78 4.08
CA ALA A 4 -1.99 12.47 3.07
C ALA A 4 -0.61 12.29 3.71
N GLU A 5 -0.32 13.09 4.74
CA GLU A 5 0.96 13.05 5.44
C GLU A 5 1.07 11.81 6.33
N GLN A 6 -0.02 11.45 7.02
CA GLN A 6 -0.15 10.20 7.76
C GLN A 6 0.01 8.99 6.83
N LEU A 7 -0.70 8.97 5.69
CA LEU A 7 -0.60 7.89 4.71
C LEU A 7 0.85 7.71 4.24
N ARG A 8 1.51 8.82 3.91
CA ARG A 8 2.90 8.83 3.48
C ARG A 8 3.82 8.27 4.56
N GLN A 9 3.62 8.69 5.81
CA GLN A 9 4.45 8.26 6.93
C GLN A 9 4.29 6.76 7.18
N HIS A 10 3.04 6.29 7.27
CA HIS A 10 2.73 4.89 7.57
C HIS A 10 3.24 3.93 6.48
N ALA A 11 3.06 4.29 5.21
CA ALA A 11 3.61 3.51 4.11
C ALA A 11 5.13 3.61 3.99
N SER A 12 5.74 4.73 4.39
CA SER A 12 7.21 4.85 4.43
C SER A 12 7.82 3.96 5.51
N GLU A 13 7.17 3.85 6.67
CA GLU A 13 7.57 2.92 7.74
C GLU A 13 7.44 1.47 7.28
N LEU A 14 6.33 1.12 6.62
CA LEU A 14 6.14 -0.21 6.06
C LEU A 14 7.17 -0.52 4.96
N LEU A 15 7.46 0.42 4.07
CA LEU A 15 8.51 0.27 3.05
C LEU A 15 9.88 0.03 3.70
N GLU A 16 10.21 0.75 4.77
CA GLU A 16 11.47 0.53 5.48
C GLU A 16 11.55 -0.89 6.08
N ILE A 17 10.44 -1.39 6.64
CA ILE A 17 10.34 -2.77 7.16
C ILE A 17 10.53 -3.79 6.03
N LEU A 18 9.86 -3.57 4.89
CA LEU A 18 9.96 -4.43 3.70
C LEU A 18 11.39 -4.44 3.14
N GLU A 19 12.03 -3.27 3.02
CA GLU A 19 13.41 -3.14 2.54
C GLU A 19 14.43 -3.83 3.45
N LYS A 20 14.19 -3.82 4.77
CA LYS A 20 15.04 -4.51 5.75
C LYS A 20 14.74 -6.01 5.85
N GLY A 21 13.69 -6.49 5.20
CA GLY A 21 13.20 -7.86 5.34
C GLY A 21 12.73 -8.18 6.75
N GLU A 22 12.30 -7.16 7.50
CA GLU A 22 11.79 -7.32 8.85
C GLU A 22 10.36 -7.90 8.80
N PRO A 23 9.99 -8.76 9.77
CA PRO A 23 8.63 -9.27 9.84
C PRO A 23 7.65 -8.14 10.19
N PHE A 24 6.52 -8.07 9.47
CA PHE A 24 5.40 -7.17 9.72
C PHE A 24 4.12 -7.99 9.91
N SER A 25 3.11 -7.38 10.55
CA SER A 25 1.81 -8.04 10.67
C SER A 25 0.97 -7.80 9.42
N PRO A 26 0.36 -8.83 8.82
CA PRO A 26 -0.60 -8.65 7.72
C PRO A 26 -1.81 -7.77 8.10
N ASP A 27 -2.09 -7.63 9.39
CA ASP A 27 -3.13 -6.73 9.89
C ASP A 27 -2.74 -5.25 9.72
N ASP A 28 -1.46 -4.89 9.80
CA ASP A 28 -0.96 -3.53 9.50
C ASP A 28 -1.21 -3.17 8.02
N LEU A 29 -1.14 -4.16 7.13
CA LEU A 29 -1.46 -3.97 5.70
C LEU A 29 -2.93 -3.64 5.47
N THR A 30 -3.82 -4.25 6.24
CA THR A 30 -5.27 -4.05 6.10
C THR A 30 -5.64 -2.61 6.44
N GLU A 31 -5.05 -2.06 7.51
CA GLU A 31 -5.24 -0.66 7.88
C GLU A 31 -4.67 0.28 6.82
N LEU A 32 -3.49 -0.02 6.28
CA LEU A 32 -2.89 0.80 5.22
C LEU A 32 -3.75 0.86 3.95
N VAL A 33 -4.27 -0.29 3.50
CA VAL A 33 -5.18 -0.33 2.34
C VAL A 33 -6.42 0.52 2.58
N ALA A 34 -7.07 0.34 3.73
CA ALA A 34 -8.25 1.12 4.07
C ALA A 34 -7.97 2.63 4.08
N GLN A 35 -6.81 3.05 4.58
CA GLN A 35 -6.40 4.45 4.54
C GLN A 35 -6.11 4.94 3.12
N VAL A 36 -5.47 4.13 2.28
CA VAL A 36 -5.22 4.46 0.86
C VAL A 36 -6.54 4.61 0.11
N GLU A 37 -7.47 3.66 0.30
CA GLU A 37 -8.80 3.69 -0.34
C GLU A 37 -9.59 4.93 0.09
N LEU A 38 -9.67 5.20 1.41
CA LEU A 38 -10.31 6.41 1.93
C LEU A 38 -9.66 7.68 1.37
N PHE A 39 -8.33 7.71 1.29
CA PHE A 39 -7.62 8.84 0.71
C PHE A 39 -7.95 9.03 -0.77
N CYS A 40 -7.98 7.94 -1.54
CA CYS A 40 -8.25 7.95 -2.97
C CYS A 40 -9.73 8.21 -3.32
N ASP A 41 -10.66 7.93 -2.41
CA ASP A 41 -12.09 8.25 -2.54
C ASP A 41 -12.34 9.77 -2.58
N HIS A 42 -11.46 10.55 -1.94
CA HIS A 42 -11.51 12.02 -2.02
C HIS A 42 -11.18 12.59 -3.41
N PHE A 43 -10.60 11.77 -4.31
CA PHE A 43 -10.26 12.16 -5.66
C PHE A 43 -11.23 11.48 -6.62
N PRO A 44 -12.10 12.21 -7.33
CA PRO A 44 -13.01 11.60 -8.28
C PRO A 44 -12.24 10.90 -9.41
N PRO A 45 -12.87 9.93 -10.09
CA PRO A 45 -12.25 9.25 -11.23
C PRO A 45 -11.85 10.28 -12.31
N GLY A 46 -10.58 10.26 -12.71
CA GLY A 46 -10.00 11.22 -13.66
C GLY A 46 -9.28 12.41 -13.02
N GLU A 47 -9.32 12.56 -11.68
CA GLU A 47 -8.37 13.43 -10.96
C GLU A 47 -7.16 12.61 -10.50
N GLU A 48 -5.96 13.14 -10.80
CA GLU A 48 -4.70 12.55 -10.38
C GLU A 48 -4.55 12.70 -8.86
N ILE A 49 -4.26 11.58 -8.19
CA ILE A 49 -3.82 11.61 -6.79
C ILE A 49 -2.47 12.36 -6.68
N PRO A 50 -2.12 12.91 -5.51
CA PRO A 50 -0.83 13.55 -5.33
C PRO A 50 0.31 12.62 -5.72
N ARG A 51 1.27 13.17 -6.49
CA ARG A 51 2.43 12.42 -7.01
C ARG A 51 3.19 11.62 -5.94
N ALA A 52 3.19 12.09 -4.69
CA ALA A 52 3.76 11.38 -3.56
C ALA A 52 3.06 10.04 -3.26
N VAL A 53 1.72 10.01 -3.32
CA VAL A 53 0.91 8.81 -3.08
C VAL A 53 1.01 7.85 -4.27
N SER A 54 0.95 8.40 -5.48
CA SER A 54 1.19 7.64 -6.73
C SER A 54 2.54 6.90 -6.67
N ARG A 55 3.62 7.62 -6.36
CA ARG A 55 4.96 7.03 -6.23
C ARG A 55 5.01 5.93 -5.17
N LEU A 56 4.40 6.19 -4.01
CA LEU A 56 4.32 5.25 -2.91
C LEU A 56 3.60 3.95 -3.29
N LEU A 57 2.48 4.02 -4.01
CA LEU A 57 1.81 2.81 -4.54
C LEU A 57 2.71 2.05 -5.51
N THR A 58 3.46 2.77 -6.34
CA THR A 58 4.38 2.18 -7.32
C THR A 58 5.55 1.44 -6.65
N GLU A 59 5.98 1.89 -5.48
CA GLU A 59 7.07 1.29 -4.68
C GLU A 59 6.53 0.16 -3.78
N LEU A 60 5.33 0.34 -3.20
CA LEU A 60 4.78 -0.57 -2.21
C LEU A 60 4.21 -1.86 -2.80
N VAL A 61 3.49 -1.79 -3.93
CA VAL A 61 2.90 -2.97 -4.58
C VAL A 61 3.96 -4.05 -4.89
N PRO A 62 5.08 -3.76 -5.57
CA PRO A 62 6.09 -4.78 -5.84
C PRO A 62 6.81 -5.26 -4.58
N ALA A 63 7.01 -4.38 -3.59
CA ALA A 63 7.62 -4.77 -2.32
C ALA A 63 6.75 -5.76 -1.52
N LEU A 64 5.42 -5.58 -1.54
CA LEU A 64 4.48 -6.52 -0.94
C LEU A 64 4.44 -7.85 -1.69
N ASP A 65 4.48 -7.82 -3.03
CA ASP A 65 4.54 -9.05 -3.84
C ASP A 65 5.79 -9.87 -3.52
N GLU A 66 6.97 -9.22 -3.46
CA GLU A 66 8.21 -9.87 -3.05
C GLU A 66 8.14 -10.40 -1.62
N ALA A 67 7.69 -9.57 -0.67
CA ALA A 67 7.57 -9.95 0.73
C ALA A 67 6.65 -11.15 0.94
N SER A 68 5.56 -11.26 0.17
CA SER A 68 4.62 -12.40 0.27
C SER A 68 5.31 -13.76 0.11
N GLN A 69 6.40 -13.83 -0.66
CA GLN A 69 7.17 -15.05 -0.90
C GLN A 69 7.91 -15.56 0.35
N HIS A 70 8.06 -14.69 1.37
CA HIS A 70 8.73 -14.99 2.62
C HIS A 70 7.77 -15.41 3.76
N TYR A 71 6.46 -15.38 3.52
CA TYR A 71 5.44 -15.73 4.51
C TYR A 71 4.82 -17.12 4.25
N ASN A 72 4.12 -17.65 5.25
CA ASN A 72 3.34 -18.87 5.09
C ASN A 72 2.17 -18.65 4.11
N SER A 73 1.60 -19.71 3.55
CA SER A 73 0.57 -19.60 2.50
C SER A 73 -0.67 -18.78 2.89
N ALA A 74 -1.05 -18.73 4.16
CA ALA A 74 -2.20 -17.95 4.59
C ALA A 74 -1.88 -16.45 4.61
N ASP A 75 -0.76 -16.07 5.21
CA ASP A 75 -0.30 -14.68 5.29
C ASP A 75 0.16 -14.15 3.92
N ALA A 76 0.85 -14.99 3.13
CA ALA A 76 1.24 -14.68 1.76
C ALA A 76 0.03 -14.33 0.89
N ASN A 77 -1.07 -15.11 0.97
CA ASN A 77 -2.30 -14.80 0.26
C ASN A 77 -2.87 -13.44 0.69
N ARG A 78 -2.91 -13.14 1.99
CA ARG A 78 -3.40 -11.84 2.49
C ARG A 78 -2.55 -10.68 1.99
N ILE A 79 -1.23 -10.83 1.96
CA ILE A 79 -0.30 -9.83 1.42
C ILE A 79 -0.53 -9.63 -0.07
N GLN A 80 -0.73 -10.71 -0.84
CA GLN A 80 -1.02 -10.64 -2.27
C GLN A 80 -2.38 -10.01 -2.58
N GLU A 81 -3.43 -10.34 -1.80
CA GLU A 81 -4.74 -9.69 -1.90
C GLU A 81 -4.63 -8.18 -1.65
N THR A 82 -3.84 -7.79 -0.63
CA THR A 82 -3.53 -6.39 -0.33
C THR A 82 -2.83 -5.70 -1.50
N ALA A 83 -1.76 -6.31 -2.02
CA ALA A 83 -1.01 -5.77 -3.17
C ALA A 83 -1.91 -5.62 -4.40
N ALA A 84 -2.81 -6.58 -4.65
CA ALA A 84 -3.76 -6.53 -5.75
C ALA A 84 -4.77 -5.37 -5.59
N SER A 85 -5.31 -5.15 -4.39
CA SER A 85 -6.22 -4.02 -4.12
C SER A 85 -5.52 -2.68 -4.36
N LEU A 86 -4.30 -2.52 -3.84
CA LEU A 86 -3.50 -1.30 -4.06
C LEU A 86 -3.17 -1.08 -5.54
N PHE A 87 -2.92 -2.16 -6.28
CA PHE A 87 -2.69 -2.10 -7.72
C PHE A 87 -3.94 -1.64 -8.50
N VAL A 88 -5.13 -2.09 -8.12
CA VAL A 88 -6.39 -1.61 -8.71
C VAL A 88 -6.55 -0.11 -8.47
N VAL A 89 -6.37 0.34 -7.24
CA VAL A 89 -6.41 1.78 -6.90
C VAL A 89 -5.40 2.56 -7.73
N MET A 90 -4.19 2.02 -7.89
CA MET A 90 -3.15 2.63 -8.73
C MET A 90 -3.60 2.75 -10.20
N LEU A 91 -4.24 1.74 -10.78
CA LEU A 91 -4.75 1.78 -12.16
C LEU A 91 -5.92 2.75 -12.36
N GLU A 92 -6.74 2.98 -11.34
CA GLU A 92 -7.88 3.90 -11.43
C GLU A 92 -7.47 5.38 -11.30
N LYS A 93 -6.30 5.65 -10.71
CA LYS A 93 -5.86 7.00 -10.31
C LYS A 93 -4.58 7.49 -11.03
N LEU A 94 -3.86 6.62 -11.76
CA LEU A 94 -2.73 6.95 -12.65
C LEU A 94 -3.20 7.13 -14.11
#